data_AF-A0A316MU84-F1
#
_entry.id   AF-A0A316MU84-F1
#
_cell.length_a   1.000
_cell.length_b   1.000
_cell.length_c   1.000
_cell.angle_alpha   90.00
_cell.angle_beta   90.00
_cell.angle_gamma   90.00
#
_symmetry.space_group_name_H-M   'P 1'
#
loop_
_entity.id
_entity.type
_entity.pdbx_description
1 polymer ?
#
loop_
_entity_poly.entity_id
_entity_poly.type
_entity_poly.pdbx_seq_one_letter_code
_entity_poly.pdbx_strand_id
1 'polypeptide(L)'
;MILVHGCFWHRHPGCRYATMPKSNTAFWQAKFSANQERDTRNIRQLIELNWNVIIVWECQLRTFQKEGIRLIKEILTLCEKEKDAKLYEIGD
;
A
#
# COMPACT_ATOMS: atom_id res chain seq x y z
N MET A 1 -0.52 9.98 -6.32
CA MET A 1 -1.55 9.41 -5.42
C MET A 1 -0.86 8.73 -4.26
N ILE A 2 -1.30 9.00 -3.03
CA ILE A 2 -0.79 8.31 -1.83
C ILE A 2 -1.90 7.41 -1.29
N LEU A 3 -1.62 6.12 -1.14
CA LEU A 3 -2.52 5.11 -0.60
C LEU A 3 -2.01 4.67 0.77
N VAL A 4 -2.86 4.77 1.80
CA VAL A 4 -2.53 4.26 3.13
C VAL A 4 -3.18 2.89 3.28
N HIS A 5 -2.37 1.83 3.29
CA HIS A 5 -2.85 0.45 3.38
C HIS A 5 -2.79 -0.08 4.81
N GLY A 6 -3.96 -0.37 5.36
CA GLY A 6 -4.08 -1.16 6.58
C GLY A 6 -3.57 -2.57 6.36
N CYS A 7 -2.60 -3.02 7.17
CA CYS A 7 -1.93 -4.31 6.97
C CYS A 7 -2.90 -5.50 7.03
N PHE A 8 -3.94 -5.40 7.87
CA PHE A 8 -4.99 -6.41 7.98
C PHE A 8 -5.85 -6.53 6.71
N TRP A 9 -6.29 -5.38 6.17
CA TRP A 9 -7.26 -5.33 5.06
C TRP A 9 -6.65 -5.62 3.69
N HIS A 10 -5.43 -5.12 3.47
CA HIS A 10 -4.71 -5.18 2.20
C HIS A 10 -3.63 -6.25 2.18
N ARG A 11 -3.50 -7.02 3.28
CA ARG A 11 -2.64 -8.21 3.39
C ARG A 11 -1.16 -7.90 3.15
N HIS A 12 -0.61 -7.00 3.97
CA HIS A 12 0.82 -6.70 3.94
C HIS A 12 1.65 -7.99 4.08
N PRO A 13 2.49 -8.35 3.08
CA PRO A 13 3.30 -9.57 3.13
C PRO A 13 4.23 -9.59 4.36
N GLY A 14 4.42 -10.75 4.98
CA GLY A 14 5.31 -10.91 6.14
C GLY A 14 4.92 -10.15 7.41
N CYS A 15 3.81 -9.41 7.40
CA CYS A 15 3.49 -8.49 8.49
C CYS A 15 2.70 -9.16 9.62
N ARG A 16 3.16 -8.98 10.86
CA ARG A 16 2.48 -9.48 12.08
C ARG A 16 1.04 -8.97 12.26
N TYR A 17 0.70 -7.83 11.64
CA TYR A 17 -0.63 -7.23 11.72
C TYR A 17 -1.60 -7.75 10.66
N ALA A 18 -1.11 -8.49 9.65
CA ALA A 18 -1.92 -9.12 8.62
C ALA A 18 -2.46 -10.49 9.09
N THR A 19 -3.15 -10.54 10.22
CA THR A 19 -3.63 -11.79 10.82
C THR A 19 -4.83 -12.39 10.07
N MET A 20 -5.04 -13.70 10.18
CA MET A 20 -6.25 -14.38 9.69
C MET A 20 -7.21 -14.61 10.87
N PRO A 21 -8.44 -14.06 10.84
CA PRO A 21 -9.43 -14.34 11.87
C PRO A 21 -9.80 -15.83 11.89
N LYS A 22 -9.96 -16.40 13.09
CA LYS A 22 -10.25 -17.83 13.28
C LYS A 22 -11.71 -18.20 12.99
N SER A 23 -12.62 -17.25 13.09
CA SER A 23 -14.05 -17.43 12.78
C SER A 23 -14.36 -16.94 11.36
N ASN A 24 -15.26 -17.65 10.68
CA ASN A 24 -15.72 -17.32 9.32
C ASN A 24 -14.56 -17.18 8.31
N THR A 25 -13.62 -18.11 8.35
CA THR A 25 -12.37 -18.08 7.55
C THR A 25 -12.63 -17.97 6.05
N ALA A 26 -13.64 -18.69 5.52
CA ALA A 26 -14.00 -18.64 4.11
C ALA A 26 -14.42 -17.22 3.67
N PHE A 27 -15.23 -16.54 4.48
CA PHE A 27 -15.60 -15.14 4.23
C PHE A 27 -14.37 -14.23 4.22
N TRP A 28 -13.49 -14.37 5.21
CA TRP A 28 -12.30 -13.53 5.30
C TRP A 28 -11.33 -13.76 4.14
N GLN A 29 -11.10 -15.00 3.75
CA GLN A 29 -10.29 -15.33 2.57
C GLN A 29 -10.86 -14.68 1.31
N ALA A 30 -12.16 -14.83 1.05
CA ALA A 30 -12.81 -14.21 -0.10
C ALA A 30 -12.72 -12.67 -0.05
N LYS A 31 -12.94 -12.08 1.12
CA LYS A 31 -12.86 -10.63 1.33
C LYS A 31 -11.45 -10.09 1.09
N PHE A 32 -10.43 -10.79 1.57
CA PHE A 32 -9.04 -10.39 1.37
C PHE A 32 -8.61 -10.51 -0.09
N SER A 33 -8.98 -11.60 -0.78
CA SER A 33 -8.72 -11.74 -2.23
C SER A 33 -9.36 -10.59 -3.01
N ALA A 34 -10.64 -10.31 -2.75
CA ALA A 34 -11.36 -9.24 -3.43
C ALA A 34 -10.73 -7.86 -3.18
N ASN A 35 -10.21 -7.60 -1.97
CA ASN A 35 -9.49 -6.37 -1.67
C ASN A 35 -8.18 -6.28 -2.49
N GLN A 36 -7.34 -7.31 -2.46
CA GLN A 36 -6.06 -7.31 -3.19
C GLN A 36 -6.25 -7.20 -4.71
N GLU A 37 -7.28 -7.85 -5.26
CA GLU A 37 -7.67 -7.72 -6.66
C GLU A 37 -8.09 -6.28 -6.99
N ARG A 38 -8.88 -5.65 -6.12
CA ARG A 38 -9.28 -4.25 -6.28
C ARG A 38 -8.07 -3.32 -6.20
N ASP A 39 -7.16 -3.54 -5.26
CA ASP A 39 -5.96 -2.72 -5.12
C ASP A 39 -5.10 -2.80 -6.39
N THR A 40 -4.88 -4.02 -6.89
CA THR A 40 -4.15 -4.26 -8.15
C THR A 40 -4.79 -3.53 -9.32
N ARG A 41 -6.12 -3.62 -9.47
CA ARG A 41 -6.85 -2.90 -10.53
C ARG A 41 -6.71 -1.39 -10.40
N ASN A 42 -6.88 -0.84 -9.20
CA ASN A 42 -6.82 0.59 -8.96
C ASN A 42 -5.41 1.15 -9.19
N ILE A 43 -4.37 0.46 -8.69
CA ILE A 43 -2.97 0.85 -8.90
C ILE A 43 -2.65 0.85 -10.38
N ARG A 44 -3.04 -0.20 -11.10
CA ARG A 44 -2.86 -0.28 -12.56
C ARG A 44 -3.51 0.88 -13.29
N GLN A 45 -4.78 1.19 -12.99
CA GLN A 45 -5.49 2.30 -13.61
C GLN A 45 -4.83 3.65 -13.32
N LEU A 46 -4.36 3.86 -12.09
CA LEU A 46 -3.65 5.10 -11.74
C LEU A 46 -2.35 5.25 -12.54
N ILE A 47 -1.56 4.18 -12.66
CA ILE A 47 -0.32 4.19 -13.44
C ILE A 47 -0.61 4.39 -14.93
N GLU A 48 -1.63 3.74 -15.50
CA GLU A 48 -2.05 3.92 -16.90
C GLU A 48 -2.50 5.35 -17.19
N LEU A 49 -3.07 6.05 -16.19
CA LEU A 49 -3.41 7.48 -16.25
C LEU A 49 -2.21 8.40 -15.96
N ASN A 50 -1.00 7.84 -15.92
CA ASN A 50 0.26 8.52 -15.61
C ASN A 50 0.30 9.19 -14.23
N TRP A 51 -0.33 8.58 -13.22
CA TRP A 51 -0.18 8.99 -11.82
C TRP A 51 0.84 8.12 -11.10
N ASN A 52 1.85 8.76 -10.50
CA ASN A 52 2.69 8.11 -9.50
C ASN A 52 1.81 7.61 -8.34
N VAL A 53 2.03 6.37 -7.89
CA VAL A 53 1.31 5.74 -6.78
C VAL A 53 2.29 5.43 -5.67
N ILE A 54 2.00 5.89 -4.45
CA ILE A 54 2.81 5.64 -3.27
C ILE A 54 1.95 4.86 -2.27
N ILE A 55 2.34 3.64 -1.96
CA ILE A 55 1.71 2.82 -0.92
C ILE A 55 2.47 3.00 0.38
N VAL A 56 1.75 3.35 1.44
CA VAL A 56 2.30 3.45 2.79
C VAL A 56 1.57 2.48 3.69
N TRP A 57 2.29 1.51 4.24
CA TRP A 57 1.70 0.52 5.13
C TRP A 57 1.52 1.03 6.56
N GLU A 58 0.36 0.71 7.15
CA GLU A 58 -0.01 1.12 8.50
C GLU A 58 1.05 0.79 9.55
N CYS A 59 1.69 -0.38 9.44
CA CYS A 59 2.71 -0.79 10.41
C CYS A 59 3.94 0.11 10.42
N GLN A 60 4.30 0.71 9.29
CA GLN A 60 5.42 1.65 9.22
C GLN A 60 5.06 3.02 9.80
N LEU A 61 3.81 3.46 9.63
CA LEU A 61 3.31 4.70 10.25
C LEU A 61 3.28 4.64 11.77
N ARG A 62 3.12 3.45 12.35
CA ARG A 62 3.14 3.25 13.81
C ARG A 62 4.55 3.34 14.40
N THR A 63 5.55 2.92 13.64
CA THR A 63 6.94 2.78 14.13
C THR A 63 7.79 4.01 13.81
N PHE A 64 7.54 4.68 12.69
CA PHE A 64 8.47 5.64 12.10
C PHE A 64 7.77 6.92 11.65
N GLN A 65 7.13 7.64 12.58
CA GLN A 65 6.39 8.86 12.20
C GLN A 65 7.30 9.91 11.55
N LYS A 66 8.51 10.13 12.07
CA LYS A 66 9.44 11.15 11.52
C LYS A 66 10.13 10.64 10.25
N GLU A 67 10.62 9.42 10.24
CA GLU A 67 11.32 8.82 9.11
C GLU A 67 10.36 8.55 7.94
N GLY A 68 9.11 8.16 8.22
CA GLY A 68 8.07 7.98 7.22
C GLY A 68 7.72 9.29 6.50
N ILE A 69 7.60 10.41 7.24
CA ILE A 69 7.42 11.73 6.62
C ILE A 69 8.62 12.09 5.76
N ARG A 70 9.85 11.79 6.21
CA ARG A 70 11.07 12.05 5.42
C ARG A 70 11.05 11.27 4.11
N LEU A 71 10.75 9.96 4.16
CA LEU A 71 10.71 9.09 2.99
C LEU A 71 9.62 9.50 1.99
N ILE A 72 8.44 9.87 2.49
CA ILE A 72 7.37 10.41 1.62
C ILE A 72 7.84 11.68 0.91
N LYS A 73 8.52 12.60 1.59
CA LYS A 73 9.08 13.81 0.96
C LYS A 73 10.11 13.45 -0.12
N GLU A 74 11.02 12.53 0.17
CA GLU A 74 12.02 12.06 -0.79
C GLU A 74 11.35 11.47 -2.05
N ILE A 75 10.34 10.62 -1.89
CA ILE A 75 9.59 10.04 -3.01
C ILE A 75 8.82 11.10 -3.79
N LEU A 76 8.20 12.09 -3.13
CA LEU A 76 7.52 13.18 -3.83
C LEU A 76 8.48 13.98 -4.70
N THR A 77 9.69 14.28 -4.21
CA THR A 77 10.74 14.92 -5.02
C THR A 77 11.20 14.06 -6.19
N LEU A 78 11.23 12.73 -6.06
CA LEU A 78 11.51 11.82 -7.18
C LEU A 78 10.36 11.87 -8.21
N CYS A 79 9.11 11.84 -7.76
CA CYS A 79 7.94 11.91 -8.63
C CYS A 79 7.91 13.16 -9.52
N GLU A 80 8.46 14.28 -9.07
CA GLU A 80 8.57 15.53 -9.86
C GLU A 80 9.61 15.43 -10.98
N LYS A 81 10.59 14.53 -10.86
CA LYS A 81 11.69 14.37 -11.83
C LYS A 81 11.43 13.26 -12.84
N GLU A 82 10.49 12.36 -12.53
CA GLU A 82 10.11 11.20 -13.33
C GLU A 82 9.11 11.61 -14.43
N LYS A 83 9.36 11.16 -15.67
CA LYS A 83 8.42 11.37 -16.78
C LYS A 83 7.25 10.36 -16.78
N ASP A 84 7.55 9.15 -16.36
CA ASP A 84 6.61 8.03 -16.36
C ASP A 84 6.16 7.72 -14.94
N ALA A 85 4.88 7.40 -14.77
CA ALA A 85 4.33 7.01 -13.50
C ALA A 85 4.97 5.73 -12.95
N LYS A 86 5.28 5.76 -11.65
CA LYS A 86 5.83 4.62 -10.91
C LYS A 86 5.00 4.27 -9.69
N LEU A 87 5.14 3.01 -9.27
CA LEU A 87 4.68 2.52 -7.98
C LEU A 87 5.84 2.58 -6.98
N TYR A 88 5.60 3.18 -5.83
CA TYR A 88 6.49 3.22 -4.68
C TYR A 88 5.81 2.56 -3.49
N GLU A 89 6.56 1.81 -2.69
CA GLU A 89 6.04 1.11 -1.52
C GLU A 89 6.92 1.38 -0.31
N ILE A 90 6.29 1.73 0.81
CA ILE A 90 6.93 1.99 2.11
C ILE A 90 6.39 0.97 3.10
N GLY A 91 7.17 -0.09 3.38
CA GLY A 91 6.63 -1.30 4.00
C GLY A 91 7.64 -2.36 4.37
N ASP A 92 8.64 -2.55 3.52
CA ASP A 92 9.62 -3.66 3.55
C ASP A 92 10.99 -3.26 4.12
#